data_AF-A0A535IT16-F1
#
_entry.id   AF-A0A535IT16-F1
#
_cell.length_a   1.000
_cell.length_b   1.000
_cell.length_c   1.000
_cell.angle_alpha   90.00
_cell.angle_beta   90.00
_cell.angle_gamma   90.00
#
_symmetry.space_group_name_H-M   'P 1'
#
loop_
_entity.id
_entity.type
_entity.pdbx_description
1 polymer ?
#
loop_
_entity_poly.entity_id
_entity_poly.type
_entity_poly.pdbx_seq_one_letter_code
_entity_poly.pdbx_strand_id
1 'polypeptide(L)'
;MADKDPQVELGMVLLGRAKNPEAIASAVGMLGDSADPRIRQVIAQKYEWLHAEPRRRDSGCFQRTALVRALRGRATTDDLGLLETALWTIEIIGRFDAASELRAAALVTLNDLDGSLACFQAVRLLSDAHEMSGEPAVTAARLLAMREQLLPLYGLIANGGGTSDVRAECLRGLTSLPVSLVAHLLEQYRDEKDATVMVGVFDLVLGHPSRSAFAGFMASFLDRTQSIDLYRFVVNSIVASRDPVLIGLLHRPDGPGENSPKGTVLREALGLLEA
;
A
#
# COMPACT_ATOMS: atom_id res chain seq x y z
N MET A 1 -22.56 -28.01 18.04
CA MET A 1 -21.72 -28.59 16.98
C MET A 1 -21.92 -27.72 15.75
N ALA A 2 -20.91 -26.94 15.35
CA ALA A 2 -21.01 -26.17 14.12
C ALA A 2 -21.20 -27.15 12.95
N ASP A 3 -22.21 -26.90 12.13
CA ASP A 3 -22.46 -27.68 10.92
C ASP A 3 -21.20 -27.60 10.04
N LYS A 4 -20.62 -28.75 9.74
CA LYS A 4 -19.35 -28.81 9.02
C LYS A 4 -19.65 -28.56 7.55
N ASP A 5 -19.29 -27.37 7.08
CA ASP A 5 -19.41 -27.04 5.67
C ASP A 5 -18.63 -28.06 4.82
N PRO A 6 -19.32 -28.89 4.00
CA PRO A 6 -18.68 -29.93 3.21
C PRO A 6 -17.68 -29.36 2.20
N GLN A 7 -17.86 -28.11 1.76
CA GLN A 7 -16.91 -27.42 0.90
C GLN A 7 -15.59 -27.15 1.62
N VAL A 8 -15.65 -26.69 2.87
CA VAL A 8 -14.47 -26.41 3.70
C VAL A 8 -13.70 -27.70 4.01
N GLU A 9 -14.40 -28.78 4.35
CA GLU A 9 -13.78 -30.10 4.55
C GLU A 9 -13.07 -30.59 3.28
N LEU A 10 -13.73 -30.51 2.12
CA LEU A 10 -13.10 -30.86 0.85
C LEU A 10 -11.89 -29.97 0.54
N GLY A 11 -11.99 -28.66 0.81
CA GLY A 11 -10.88 -27.70 0.66
C GLY A 11 -9.65 -28.10 1.50
N MET A 12 -9.83 -28.46 2.77
CA MET A 12 -8.75 -28.93 3.63
C MET A 12 -8.11 -30.23 3.11
N VAL A 13 -8.92 -31.20 2.67
CA VAL A 13 -8.43 -32.46 2.11
C VAL A 13 -7.62 -32.21 0.83
N LEU A 14 -8.13 -31.35 -0.06
CA LEU A 14 -7.43 -30.99 -1.30
C LEU A 14 -6.13 -30.25 -1.01
N LEU A 15 -6.13 -29.30 -0.07
CA LEU A 15 -4.94 -28.52 0.27
C LEU A 15 -3.80 -29.42 0.79
N GLY A 16 -4.11 -30.39 1.64
CA GLY A 16 -3.14 -31.34 2.17
C GLY A 16 -2.51 -32.24 1.09
N ARG A 17 -3.20 -32.48 -0.02
CA ARG A 17 -2.76 -33.40 -1.10
C ARG A 17 -2.22 -32.69 -2.35
N ALA A 18 -2.65 -31.45 -2.58
CA ALA A 18 -2.31 -30.69 -3.78
C ALA A 18 -0.78 -30.55 -3.93
N LYS A 19 -0.25 -30.66 -5.14
CA LYS A 19 1.20 -30.52 -5.40
C LYS A 19 1.53 -29.42 -6.40
N ASN A 20 0.52 -28.93 -7.13
CA ASN A 20 0.68 -27.90 -8.14
C ASN A 20 0.01 -26.59 -7.67
N PRO A 21 0.39 -25.44 -8.26
CA PRO A 21 -0.11 -24.13 -7.83
C PRO A 21 -1.64 -23.99 -7.97
N GLU A 22 -2.23 -24.45 -9.07
CA GLU A 22 -3.66 -24.30 -9.37
C GLU A 22 -4.54 -25.05 -8.37
N ALA A 23 -4.14 -26.26 -8.00
CA ALA A 23 -4.84 -27.07 -7.00
C ALA A 23 -4.74 -26.44 -5.61
N ILE A 24 -3.60 -25.84 -5.26
CA ILE A 24 -3.44 -25.12 -3.99
C ILE A 24 -4.32 -23.87 -3.96
N ALA A 25 -4.30 -23.06 -5.03
CA ALA A 25 -5.13 -21.86 -5.14
C ALA A 25 -6.63 -22.20 -5.07
N SER A 26 -7.05 -23.26 -5.78
CA SER A 26 -8.44 -23.73 -5.73
C SER A 26 -8.82 -24.22 -4.35
N ALA A 27 -7.97 -25.02 -3.70
CA ALA A 27 -8.21 -25.52 -2.35
C ALA A 27 -8.29 -24.37 -1.33
N VAL A 28 -7.43 -23.36 -1.43
CA VAL A 28 -7.49 -22.15 -0.60
C VAL A 28 -8.79 -21.39 -0.82
N GLY A 29 -9.23 -21.22 -2.07
CA GLY A 29 -10.51 -20.57 -2.38
C GLY A 29 -11.71 -21.29 -1.75
N MET A 30 -11.66 -22.62 -1.66
CA MET A 30 -12.72 -23.41 -1.02
C MET A 30 -12.81 -23.23 0.49
N LEU A 31 -11.74 -22.77 1.16
CA LEU A 31 -11.77 -22.51 2.61
C LEU A 31 -12.61 -21.27 2.97
N GLY A 32 -12.81 -20.35 2.02
CA GLY A 32 -13.65 -19.16 2.18
C GLY A 32 -13.25 -18.30 3.38
N ASP A 33 -14.25 -17.81 4.12
CA ASP A 33 -14.11 -17.08 5.39
C ASP A 33 -14.34 -17.96 6.64
N SER A 34 -14.26 -19.29 6.48
CA SER A 34 -14.51 -20.22 7.58
C SER A 34 -13.55 -20.02 8.76
N ALA A 35 -14.10 -20.05 9.97
CA ALA A 35 -13.38 -19.93 11.23
C ALA A 35 -12.94 -21.30 11.82
N ASP A 36 -12.98 -22.37 11.02
CA ASP A 36 -12.56 -23.70 11.50
C ASP A 36 -11.07 -23.70 11.86
N PRO A 37 -10.71 -23.96 13.14
CA PRO A 37 -9.32 -23.88 13.59
C PRO A 37 -8.40 -24.92 12.93
N ARG A 38 -8.94 -25.99 12.33
CA ARG A 38 -8.15 -26.99 11.60
C ARG A 38 -7.57 -26.43 10.30
N ILE A 39 -8.22 -25.43 9.70
CA ILE A 39 -7.75 -24.79 8.47
C ILE A 39 -6.33 -24.26 8.65
N ARG A 40 -6.09 -23.56 9.76
CA ARG A 40 -4.79 -23.03 10.16
C ARG A 40 -3.71 -24.12 10.16
N GLN A 41 -3.99 -25.25 10.80
CA GLN A 41 -3.04 -26.37 10.90
C GLN A 41 -2.69 -26.94 9.52
N VAL A 42 -3.70 -27.11 8.64
CA VAL A 42 -3.47 -27.60 7.28
C VAL A 42 -2.66 -26.59 6.46
N ILE A 43 -2.94 -25.30 6.60
CA ILE A 43 -2.16 -24.25 5.93
C ILE A 43 -0.70 -24.24 6.42
N ALA A 44 -0.47 -24.28 7.74
CA ALA A 44 0.88 -24.28 8.30
C ALA A 44 1.68 -25.51 7.86
N GLN A 45 1.10 -26.71 7.91
CA GLN A 45 1.73 -27.92 7.39
C GLN A 45 2.05 -27.82 5.90
N LYS A 46 1.14 -27.21 5.12
CA LYS A 46 1.35 -27.04 3.69
C LYS A 46 2.47 -26.04 3.40
N TYR A 47 2.54 -24.95 4.17
CA TYR A 47 3.61 -23.97 4.09
C TYR A 47 4.97 -24.62 4.38
N GLU A 48 5.10 -25.37 5.47
CA GLU A 48 6.33 -26.09 5.83
C GLU A 48 6.75 -27.07 4.73
N TRP A 49 5.80 -27.78 4.13
CA TRP A 49 6.08 -28.65 3.00
C TRP A 49 6.63 -27.88 1.79
N LEU A 50 6.11 -26.70 1.47
CA LEU A 50 6.66 -25.87 0.38
C LEU A 50 8.05 -25.33 0.74
N HIS A 51 8.19 -24.82 1.97
CA HIS A 51 9.42 -24.23 2.48
C HIS A 51 10.59 -25.22 2.57
N ALA A 52 10.32 -26.51 2.79
CA ALA A 52 11.36 -27.54 2.84
C ALA A 52 12.11 -27.73 1.51
N GLU A 53 11.50 -27.44 0.36
CA GLU A 53 12.15 -27.52 -0.96
C GLU A 53 11.67 -26.39 -1.89
N PRO A 54 11.99 -25.12 -1.58
CA PRO A 54 11.31 -23.96 -2.15
C PRO A 54 11.56 -23.86 -3.66
N ARG A 55 12.80 -24.10 -4.12
CA ARG A 55 13.14 -24.07 -5.56
C ARG A 55 12.39 -25.10 -6.40
N ARG A 56 12.01 -26.24 -5.83
CA ARG A 56 11.29 -27.30 -6.56
C ARG A 56 9.79 -27.15 -6.45
N ARG A 57 9.30 -26.75 -5.27
CA ARG A 57 7.88 -26.80 -4.92
C ARG A 57 7.19 -25.45 -5.08
N ASP A 58 7.92 -24.34 -4.93
CA ASP A 58 7.38 -22.98 -4.94
C ASP A 58 8.46 -21.93 -5.28
N SER A 59 9.09 -22.07 -6.44
CA SER A 59 10.25 -21.25 -6.83
C SER A 59 9.95 -19.74 -6.86
N GLY A 60 8.69 -19.38 -7.13
CA GLY A 60 8.22 -17.99 -7.18
C GLY A 60 7.55 -17.48 -5.91
N CYS A 61 7.56 -18.23 -4.81
CA CYS A 61 6.84 -17.91 -3.56
C CYS A 61 5.31 -17.72 -3.70
N PHE A 62 4.72 -17.94 -4.88
CA PHE A 62 3.29 -17.68 -5.12
C PHE A 62 2.39 -18.53 -4.23
N GLN A 63 2.76 -19.80 -4.02
CA GLN A 63 1.95 -20.71 -3.22
C GLN A 63 2.06 -20.35 -1.73
N ARG A 64 3.28 -20.14 -1.21
CA ARG A 64 3.46 -19.67 0.18
C ARG A 64 2.77 -18.32 0.43
N THR A 65 2.80 -17.41 -0.54
CA THR A 65 2.08 -16.13 -0.44
C THR A 65 0.57 -16.34 -0.32
N ALA A 66 -0.01 -17.20 -1.16
CA ALA A 66 -1.44 -17.53 -1.09
C ALA A 66 -1.83 -18.16 0.25
N LEU A 67 -0.98 -19.05 0.80
CA LEU A 67 -1.18 -19.65 2.12
C LEU A 67 -1.14 -18.61 3.24
N VAL A 68 -0.15 -17.72 3.24
CA VAL A 68 -0.05 -16.65 4.24
C VAL A 68 -1.25 -15.71 4.16
N ARG A 69 -1.70 -15.34 2.94
CA ARG A 69 -2.95 -14.57 2.76
C ARG A 69 -4.17 -15.30 3.33
N ALA A 70 -4.25 -16.61 3.16
CA ALA A 70 -5.34 -17.43 3.70
C ALA A 70 -5.31 -17.54 5.24
N LEU A 71 -4.15 -17.36 5.88
CA LEU A 71 -4.04 -17.28 7.34
C LEU A 71 -4.57 -15.97 7.92
N ARG A 72 -4.77 -14.92 7.11
CA ARG A 72 -5.28 -13.63 7.60
C ARG A 72 -6.62 -13.80 8.30
N GLY A 73 -6.78 -13.19 9.47
CA GLY A 73 -7.95 -13.34 10.34
C GLY A 73 -8.12 -14.71 11.01
N ARG A 74 -7.21 -15.67 10.76
CA ARG A 74 -7.22 -17.04 11.33
C ARG A 74 -5.95 -17.40 12.08
N ALA A 75 -4.88 -16.65 11.85
CA ALA A 75 -3.60 -16.89 12.46
C ALA A 75 -3.72 -16.79 13.99
N THR A 76 -2.82 -17.47 14.68
CA THR A 76 -2.69 -17.48 16.14
C THR A 76 -1.22 -17.28 16.51
N THR A 77 -0.92 -17.17 17.80
CA THR A 77 0.47 -17.07 18.30
C THR A 77 1.35 -18.25 17.89
N ASP A 78 0.77 -19.43 17.64
CA ASP A 78 1.50 -20.61 17.15
C ASP A 78 2.09 -20.39 15.74
N ASP A 79 1.52 -19.47 14.95
CA ASP A 79 1.95 -19.21 13.58
C ASP A 79 3.02 -18.10 13.50
N LEU A 80 3.43 -17.52 14.64
CA LEU A 80 4.43 -16.44 14.67
C LEU A 80 5.74 -16.87 13.99
N GLY A 81 6.25 -18.06 14.30
CA GLY A 81 7.50 -18.56 13.70
C GLY A 81 7.41 -18.72 12.18
N LEU A 82 6.24 -19.12 11.65
CA LEU A 82 5.98 -19.19 10.22
C LEU A 82 5.99 -17.79 9.59
N LEU A 83 5.29 -16.84 10.19
CA LEU A 83 5.20 -15.46 9.69
C LEU A 83 6.56 -14.74 9.74
N GLU A 84 7.33 -14.95 10.80
CA GLU A 84 8.71 -14.43 10.90
C GLU A 84 9.59 -15.05 9.81
N THR A 85 9.50 -16.36 9.59
CA THR A 85 10.24 -17.02 8.50
C THR A 85 9.86 -16.42 7.14
N ALA A 86 8.57 -16.21 6.88
CA ALA A 86 8.09 -15.56 5.66
C ALA A 86 8.63 -14.13 5.50
N LEU A 87 8.63 -13.33 6.57
CA LEU A 87 9.15 -11.95 6.59
C LEU A 87 10.66 -11.83 6.30
N TRP A 88 11.42 -12.88 6.56
CA TRP A 88 12.87 -12.94 6.31
C TRP A 88 13.24 -13.71 5.05
N THR A 89 12.26 -14.28 4.35
CA THR A 89 12.51 -15.05 3.13
C THR A 89 12.91 -14.10 1.99
N ILE A 90 14.06 -14.37 1.37
CA ILE A 90 14.54 -13.70 0.16
C ILE A 90 14.80 -14.78 -0.89
N GLU A 91 14.16 -14.69 -2.05
CA GLU A 91 14.31 -15.67 -3.13
C GLU A 91 14.46 -14.97 -4.48
N ILE A 92 15.67 -14.98 -5.02
CA ILE A 92 15.98 -14.29 -6.28
C ILE A 92 15.79 -15.23 -7.47
N ILE A 93 14.90 -14.87 -8.39
CA ILE A 93 14.79 -15.49 -9.72
C ILE A 93 15.26 -14.48 -10.77
N GLY A 94 16.42 -14.75 -11.38
CA GLY A 94 17.03 -13.84 -12.33
C GLY A 94 17.42 -12.52 -11.63
N ARG A 95 16.72 -11.43 -11.95
CA ARG A 95 16.91 -10.11 -11.31
C ARG A 95 15.80 -9.73 -10.34
N PHE A 96 14.81 -10.62 -10.13
CA PHE A 96 13.62 -10.33 -9.36
C PHE A 96 13.67 -11.01 -8.01
N ASP A 97 13.26 -10.32 -6.95
CA ASP A 97 12.93 -10.96 -5.69
C ASP A 97 11.50 -11.46 -5.71
N ALA A 98 11.38 -12.78 -5.84
CA ALA A 98 10.11 -13.48 -5.88
C ALA A 98 9.41 -13.51 -4.52
N ALA A 99 10.13 -13.27 -3.42
CA ALA A 99 9.59 -13.31 -2.06
C ALA A 99 9.04 -11.96 -1.57
N SER A 100 9.13 -10.88 -2.34
CA SER A 100 8.63 -9.55 -1.97
C SER A 100 7.15 -9.58 -1.54
N GLU A 101 6.29 -10.22 -2.32
CA GLU A 101 4.87 -10.42 -2.03
C GLU A 101 4.61 -11.31 -0.80
N LEU A 102 5.49 -12.30 -0.57
CA LEU A 102 5.42 -13.15 0.61
C LEU A 102 5.69 -12.33 1.88
N ARG A 103 6.73 -11.48 1.85
CA ARG A 103 7.07 -10.58 2.96
C ARG A 103 5.94 -9.58 3.22
N ALA A 104 5.34 -9.01 2.18
CA ALA A 104 4.19 -8.11 2.31
C ALA A 104 2.97 -8.81 2.93
N ALA A 105 2.62 -10.01 2.45
CA ALA A 105 1.51 -10.79 2.99
C ALA A 105 1.74 -11.20 4.46
N ALA A 106 2.96 -11.58 4.79
CA ALA A 106 3.34 -11.95 6.15
C ALA A 106 3.29 -10.75 7.10
N LEU A 107 3.70 -9.57 6.64
CA LEU A 107 3.63 -8.33 7.42
C LEU A 107 2.19 -7.97 7.79
N VAL A 108 1.27 -8.01 6.82
CA VAL A 108 -0.15 -7.75 7.06
C VAL A 108 -0.75 -8.77 8.02
N THR A 109 -0.42 -10.05 7.83
CA THR A 109 -0.95 -11.13 8.70
C THR A 109 -0.38 -11.03 10.12
N LEU A 110 0.90 -10.64 10.27
CA LEU A 110 1.51 -10.40 11.56
C LEU A 110 0.85 -9.21 12.28
N ASN A 111 0.47 -8.16 11.56
CA ASN A 111 -0.19 -7.00 12.16
C ASN A 111 -1.52 -7.36 12.85
N ASP A 112 -2.25 -8.33 12.30
CA ASP A 112 -3.50 -8.82 12.90
C ASP A 112 -3.25 -9.59 14.23
N LEU A 113 -2.03 -10.10 14.44
CA LEU A 113 -1.61 -10.85 15.64
C LEU A 113 -0.87 -10.00 16.68
N ASP A 114 0.17 -9.32 16.23
CA ASP A 114 1.07 -8.50 17.02
C ASP A 114 1.44 -7.24 16.23
N GLY A 115 0.58 -6.21 16.36
CA GLY A 115 0.79 -4.93 15.71
C GLY A 115 2.06 -4.21 16.16
N SER A 116 2.62 -4.51 17.33
CA SER A 116 3.87 -3.90 17.80
C SER A 116 5.06 -4.51 17.07
N LEU A 117 5.16 -5.84 17.04
CA LEU A 117 6.20 -6.54 16.29
C LEU A 117 6.10 -6.25 14.79
N ALA A 118 4.88 -6.17 14.25
CA ALA A 118 4.66 -5.77 12.86
C ALA A 118 5.22 -4.38 12.55
N CYS A 119 5.12 -3.40 13.46
CA CYS A 119 5.72 -2.08 13.26
C CYS A 119 7.25 -2.14 13.16
N PHE A 120 7.93 -2.93 14.00
CA PHE A 120 9.39 -3.13 13.89
C PHE A 120 9.78 -3.76 12.55
N GLN A 121 9.03 -4.76 12.11
CA GLN A 121 9.25 -5.42 10.82
C GLN A 121 8.97 -4.47 9.65
N ALA A 122 7.92 -3.64 9.74
CA ALA A 122 7.61 -2.64 8.72
C ALA A 122 8.74 -1.61 8.60
N VAL A 123 9.28 -1.09 9.71
CA VAL A 123 10.42 -0.16 9.68
C VAL A 123 11.62 -0.78 8.96
N ARG A 124 11.94 -2.05 9.23
CA ARG A 124 13.01 -2.77 8.53
C ARG A 124 12.74 -2.87 7.02
N LEU A 125 11.49 -3.16 6.65
CA LEU A 125 11.08 -3.37 5.26
C LEU A 125 10.93 -2.08 4.45
N LEU A 126 10.90 -0.89 5.07
CA LEU A 126 10.83 0.39 4.33
C LEU A 126 11.99 0.59 3.35
N SER A 127 13.16 0.04 3.66
CA SER A 127 14.34 0.09 2.79
C SER A 127 14.44 -1.11 1.84
N ASP A 128 13.50 -2.06 1.93
CA ASP A 128 13.42 -3.28 1.13
C ASP A 128 12.47 -3.04 -0.05
N ALA A 129 12.85 -2.12 -0.93
CA ALA A 129 12.08 -1.77 -2.11
C ALA A 129 12.72 -2.37 -3.35
N HIS A 130 11.99 -3.21 -4.07
CA HIS A 130 12.44 -3.73 -5.36
C HIS A 130 12.00 -2.84 -6.53
N GLU A 131 12.89 -2.69 -7.51
CA GLU A 131 12.76 -1.78 -8.66
C GLU A 131 11.44 -1.95 -9.44
N MET A 132 10.85 -3.15 -9.42
CA MET A 132 9.69 -3.49 -10.25
C MET A 132 8.33 -3.35 -9.57
N SER A 133 8.25 -3.38 -8.23
CA SER A 133 6.97 -3.39 -7.51
C SER A 133 6.90 -2.47 -6.30
N GLY A 134 8.02 -1.96 -5.80
CA GLY A 134 8.07 -1.21 -4.53
C GLY A 134 7.73 -2.05 -3.29
N GLU A 135 7.27 -3.29 -3.45
CA GLU A 135 7.00 -4.21 -2.36
C GLU A 135 8.29 -4.88 -1.87
N PRO A 136 8.36 -5.25 -0.57
CA PRO A 136 7.34 -5.06 0.48
C PRO A 136 7.28 -3.64 1.11
N ALA A 137 8.15 -2.72 0.70
CA ALA A 137 8.28 -1.40 1.32
C ALA A 137 6.99 -0.55 1.25
N VAL A 138 6.22 -0.62 0.16
CA VAL A 138 4.92 0.09 0.05
C VAL A 138 3.92 -0.42 1.09
N THR A 139 3.79 -1.75 1.24
CA THR A 139 2.96 -2.33 2.30
C THR A 139 3.42 -1.92 3.69
N ALA A 140 4.74 -1.86 3.92
CA ALA A 140 5.31 -1.38 5.18
C ALA A 140 4.96 0.09 5.46
N ALA A 141 5.07 0.96 4.47
CA ALA A 141 4.70 2.38 4.58
C ALA A 141 3.22 2.55 4.95
N ARG A 142 2.32 1.81 4.28
CA ARG A 142 0.88 1.79 4.60
C ARG A 142 0.59 1.35 6.03
N LEU A 143 1.23 0.26 6.46
CA LEU A 143 1.04 -0.25 7.82
C LEU A 143 1.47 0.79 8.85
N LEU A 144 2.65 1.37 8.67
CA LEU A 144 3.16 2.39 9.60
C LEU A 144 2.26 3.62 9.63
N ALA A 145 1.77 4.09 8.48
CA ALA A 145 0.81 5.20 8.40
C ALA A 145 -0.50 4.88 9.15
N MET A 146 -1.08 3.70 8.91
CA MET A 146 -2.30 3.23 9.59
C MET A 146 -2.11 3.14 11.11
N ARG A 147 -0.88 2.87 11.57
CA ARG A 147 -0.50 2.77 12.98
C ARG A 147 0.02 4.09 13.56
N GLU A 148 -0.14 5.19 12.84
CA GLU A 148 0.30 6.54 13.20
C GLU A 148 1.81 6.62 13.54
N GLN A 149 2.62 5.72 12.96
CA GLN A 149 4.07 5.68 13.11
C GLN A 149 4.72 6.63 12.10
N LEU A 150 4.63 7.94 12.36
CA LEU A 150 5.04 8.97 11.40
C LEU A 150 6.56 9.13 11.27
N LEU A 151 7.30 8.94 12.36
CA LEU A 151 8.75 9.15 12.40
C LEU A 151 9.55 8.34 11.37
N PRO A 152 9.34 7.03 11.19
CA PRO A 152 10.04 6.27 10.16
C PRO A 152 9.68 6.72 8.73
N LEU A 153 8.42 7.09 8.48
CA LEU A 153 7.98 7.62 7.18
C LEU A 153 8.66 8.95 6.88
N TYR A 154 8.60 9.88 7.83
CA TYR A 154 9.24 11.20 7.72
C TYR A 154 10.75 11.07 7.55
N GLY A 155 11.39 10.20 8.33
CA GLY A 155 12.84 9.94 8.24
C GLY A 155 13.26 9.44 6.86
N LEU A 156 12.49 8.55 6.23
CA LEU A 156 12.78 8.09 4.87
C LEU A 156 12.66 9.24 3.85
N ILE A 157 11.58 10.03 3.94
CA ILE A 157 11.32 11.16 3.03
C ILE A 157 12.37 12.28 3.17
N ALA A 158 12.70 12.66 4.39
CA ALA A 158 13.65 13.74 4.67
C ALA A 158 15.07 13.40 4.17
N ASN A 159 15.44 12.11 4.19
CA ASN A 159 16.73 11.63 3.70
C ASN A 159 16.73 11.29 2.20
N GLY A 160 15.60 11.47 1.49
CA GLY A 160 15.50 11.16 0.06
C GLY A 160 15.63 9.67 -0.27
N GLY A 161 15.29 8.78 0.67
CA GLY A 161 15.33 7.34 0.47
C GLY A 161 14.11 6.77 -0.25
N GLY A 162 14.20 5.51 -0.67
CA GLY A 162 13.10 4.75 -1.27
C GLY A 162 12.89 5.01 -2.77
N THR A 163 12.14 4.11 -3.42
CA THR A 163 11.65 4.28 -4.79
C THR A 163 10.51 5.29 -4.83
N SER A 164 10.10 5.73 -6.02
CA SER A 164 9.01 6.70 -6.21
C SER A 164 7.70 6.25 -5.55
N ASP A 165 7.34 4.97 -5.67
CA ASP A 165 6.13 4.41 -5.04
C ASP A 165 6.20 4.44 -3.51
N VAL A 166 7.36 4.08 -2.94
CA VAL A 166 7.57 4.11 -1.49
C VAL A 166 7.54 5.54 -0.96
N ARG A 167 8.18 6.48 -1.68
CA ARG A 167 8.14 7.90 -1.33
C ARG A 167 6.72 8.45 -1.39
N ALA A 168 5.97 8.13 -2.43
CA ALA A 168 4.59 8.58 -2.57
C ALA A 168 3.69 8.05 -1.45
N GLU A 169 3.83 6.76 -1.11
CA GLU A 169 3.05 6.14 -0.03
C GLU A 169 3.44 6.69 1.35
N CYS A 170 4.74 6.89 1.61
CA CYS A 170 5.21 7.55 2.83
C CYS A 170 4.64 8.98 2.95
N LEU A 171 4.68 9.78 1.88
CA LEU A 171 4.10 11.13 1.88
C LEU A 171 2.59 11.12 2.18
N ARG A 172 1.84 10.23 1.51
CA ARG A 172 0.40 10.04 1.77
C ARG A 172 0.11 9.69 3.24
N GLY A 173 1.00 8.95 3.90
CA GLY A 173 0.87 8.58 5.30
C GLY A 173 1.16 9.70 6.31
N LEU A 174 1.66 10.86 5.87
CA LEU A 174 2.16 11.94 6.74
C LEU A 174 1.14 13.08 6.97
N THR A 175 -0.15 12.84 6.73
CA THR A 175 -1.22 13.85 6.79
C THR A 175 -1.43 14.49 8.17
N SER A 176 -0.88 13.91 9.24
CA SER A 176 -0.94 14.45 10.61
C SER A 176 0.37 15.11 11.08
N LEU A 177 1.36 15.31 10.19
CA LEU A 177 2.57 16.04 10.53
C LEU A 177 2.29 17.49 10.98
N PRO A 178 3.12 18.08 11.85
CA PRO A 178 3.09 19.51 12.10
C PRO A 178 3.22 20.32 10.79
N VAL A 179 2.44 21.40 10.67
CA VAL A 179 2.41 22.28 9.50
C VAL A 179 3.81 22.77 9.10
N SER A 180 4.68 23.05 10.08
CA SER A 180 6.07 23.48 9.82
C SER A 180 6.91 22.41 9.12
N LEU A 181 6.70 21.14 9.44
CA LEU A 181 7.39 20.03 8.78
C LEU A 181 6.83 19.79 7.38
N VAL A 182 5.51 19.87 7.20
CA VAL A 182 4.91 19.80 5.85
C VAL A 182 5.43 20.94 4.99
N ALA A 183 5.47 22.17 5.48
CA ALA A 183 6.02 23.31 4.74
C ALA A 183 7.48 23.09 4.30
N HIS A 184 8.31 22.50 5.17
CA HIS A 184 9.68 22.13 4.80
C HIS A 184 9.73 21.09 3.68
N LEU A 185 8.88 20.05 3.74
CA LEU A 185 8.75 19.08 2.67
C LEU A 185 8.29 19.73 1.36
N LEU A 186 7.32 20.65 1.39
CA LEU A 186 6.86 21.33 0.17
C LEU A 186 7.96 22.17 -0.50
N GLU A 187 8.89 22.73 0.29
CA GLU A 187 10.06 23.40 -0.27
C GLU A 187 11.00 22.41 -0.96
N GLN A 188 11.28 21.27 -0.31
CA GLN A 188 12.14 20.22 -0.84
C GLN A 188 11.59 19.61 -2.14
N TYR A 189 10.27 19.47 -2.24
CA TYR A 189 9.59 18.83 -3.37
C TYR A 189 9.08 19.83 -4.42
N ARG A 190 9.41 21.13 -4.30
CA ARG A 190 8.94 22.18 -5.22
C ARG A 190 9.27 21.90 -6.69
N ASP A 191 10.47 21.37 -6.93
CA ASP A 191 10.99 21.11 -8.29
C ASP A 191 11.01 19.62 -8.64
N GLU A 192 10.29 18.79 -7.86
CA GLU A 192 10.16 17.36 -8.12
C GLU A 192 9.41 17.13 -9.45
N LYS A 193 9.95 16.22 -10.27
CA LYS A 193 9.44 15.92 -11.62
C LYS A 193 8.76 14.56 -11.69
N ASP A 194 9.04 13.69 -10.73
CA ASP A 194 8.40 12.39 -10.65
C ASP A 194 6.91 12.55 -10.31
N ALA A 195 6.05 12.16 -11.26
CA ALA A 195 4.62 12.30 -11.13
C ALA A 195 4.04 11.46 -9.99
N THR A 196 4.59 10.26 -9.75
CA THR A 196 4.17 9.38 -8.65
C THR A 196 4.45 10.04 -7.31
N VAL A 197 5.65 10.60 -7.15
CA VAL A 197 6.02 11.33 -5.93
C VAL A 197 5.14 12.57 -5.74
N MET A 198 4.88 13.34 -6.80
CA MET A 198 4.01 14.52 -6.73
C MET A 198 2.58 14.17 -6.34
N VAL A 199 2.03 13.04 -6.80
CA VAL A 199 0.74 12.53 -6.32
C VAL A 199 0.76 12.33 -4.81
N GLY A 200 1.82 11.73 -4.26
CA GLY A 200 1.99 11.58 -2.81
C GLY A 200 2.08 12.92 -2.05
N VAL A 201 2.75 13.93 -2.63
CA VAL A 201 2.79 15.30 -2.05
C VAL A 201 1.39 15.91 -2.01
N PHE A 202 0.58 15.72 -3.06
CA PHE A 202 -0.78 16.24 -3.09
C PHE A 202 -1.72 15.49 -2.15
N ASP A 203 -1.60 14.16 -2.05
CA ASP A 203 -2.32 13.37 -1.05
C ASP A 203 -2.00 13.86 0.37
N LEU A 204 -0.73 14.16 0.66
CA LEU A 204 -0.30 14.76 1.92
C LEU A 204 -1.02 16.08 2.20
N VAL A 205 -0.91 17.07 1.32
CA VAL A 205 -1.45 18.42 1.61
C VAL A 205 -2.97 18.46 1.57
N LEU A 206 -3.62 17.67 0.71
CA LEU A 206 -5.08 17.62 0.61
C LEU A 206 -5.70 16.78 1.72
N GLY A 207 -5.00 15.74 2.21
CA GLY A 207 -5.40 14.94 3.36
C GLY A 207 -5.14 15.62 4.71
N HIS A 208 -4.27 16.63 4.75
CA HIS A 208 -3.88 17.29 6.00
C HIS A 208 -5.01 18.13 6.63
N PRO A 209 -5.21 18.12 7.96
CA PRO A 209 -6.25 18.90 8.63
C PRO A 209 -6.20 20.40 8.34
N SER A 210 -4.99 20.96 8.24
CA SER A 210 -4.72 22.36 7.86
C SER A 210 -4.49 22.57 6.36
N ARG A 211 -5.12 21.78 5.47
CA ARG A 211 -4.92 21.85 4.00
C ARG A 211 -5.01 23.25 3.39
N SER A 212 -5.87 24.11 3.93
CA SER A 212 -6.01 25.51 3.49
C SER A 212 -4.74 26.34 3.69
N ALA A 213 -3.87 25.97 4.64
CA ALA A 213 -2.56 26.60 4.83
C ALA A 213 -1.61 26.37 3.64
N PHE A 214 -1.86 25.35 2.82
CA PHE A 214 -1.03 24.99 1.67
C PHE A 214 -1.63 25.46 0.33
N ALA A 215 -2.68 26.28 0.37
CA ALA A 215 -3.34 26.87 -0.80
C ALA A 215 -2.37 27.53 -1.79
N GLY A 216 -1.39 28.29 -1.29
CA GLY A 216 -0.40 28.97 -2.13
C GLY A 216 0.50 28.00 -2.91
N PHE A 217 0.89 26.88 -2.30
CA PHE A 217 1.66 25.84 -3.00
C PHE A 217 0.83 25.21 -4.13
N MET A 218 -0.43 24.84 -3.84
CA MET A 218 -1.35 24.25 -4.82
C MET A 218 -1.60 25.19 -6.01
N ALA A 219 -1.91 26.46 -5.75
CA ALA A 219 -2.12 27.46 -6.80
C ALA A 219 -0.88 27.60 -7.69
N SER A 220 0.30 27.74 -7.07
CA SER A 220 1.55 27.88 -7.79
C SER A 220 1.91 26.66 -8.63
N PHE A 221 1.56 25.45 -8.18
CA PHE A 221 1.72 24.23 -8.97
C PHE A 221 0.76 24.19 -10.16
N LEU A 222 -0.53 24.49 -9.94
CA LEU A 222 -1.56 24.47 -10.99
C LEU A 222 -1.21 25.43 -12.14
N ASP A 223 -0.58 26.57 -11.83
CA ASP A 223 -0.07 27.50 -12.83
C ASP A 223 1.06 26.89 -13.67
N ARG A 224 2.07 26.35 -12.99
CA ARG A 224 3.35 25.97 -13.62
C ARG A 224 3.33 24.60 -14.29
N THR A 225 2.54 23.65 -13.77
CA THR A 225 2.56 22.26 -14.25
C THR A 225 2.21 22.17 -15.73
N GLN A 226 2.96 21.39 -16.49
CA GLN A 226 2.62 21.09 -17.88
C GLN A 226 1.94 19.71 -18.03
N SER A 227 1.90 18.93 -16.95
CA SER A 227 1.23 17.63 -16.93
C SER A 227 -0.28 17.83 -16.75
N ILE A 228 -1.04 17.53 -17.80
CA ILE A 228 -2.51 17.58 -17.77
C ILE A 228 -3.07 16.54 -16.80
N ASP A 229 -2.40 15.40 -16.63
CA ASP A 229 -2.87 14.34 -15.73
C ASP A 229 -2.68 14.73 -14.26
N LEU A 230 -1.53 15.32 -13.88
CA LEU A 230 -1.35 15.86 -12.54
C LEU A 230 -2.28 17.04 -12.28
N TYR A 231 -2.47 17.91 -13.27
CA TYR A 231 -3.43 19.01 -13.17
C TYR A 231 -4.85 18.49 -12.89
N ARG A 232 -5.32 17.50 -13.67
CA ARG A 232 -6.62 16.86 -13.50
C ARG A 232 -6.75 16.19 -12.13
N PHE A 233 -5.72 15.46 -11.71
CA PHE A 233 -5.69 14.83 -10.40
C PHE A 233 -5.88 15.85 -9.27
N VAL A 234 -5.10 16.94 -9.26
CA VAL A 234 -5.16 17.96 -8.19
C VAL A 234 -6.50 18.69 -8.20
N VAL A 235 -6.99 19.11 -9.36
CA VAL A 235 -8.27 19.83 -9.46
C VAL A 235 -9.43 18.94 -8.99
N ASN A 236 -9.50 17.69 -9.44
CA ASN A 236 -10.54 16.76 -9.01
C ASN A 236 -10.47 16.49 -7.50
N SER A 237 -9.26 16.39 -6.96
CA SER A 237 -9.07 16.15 -5.52
C SER A 237 -9.45 17.36 -4.68
N ILE A 238 -9.20 18.58 -5.17
CA ILE A 238 -9.71 19.82 -4.54
C ILE A 238 -11.24 19.84 -4.53
N VAL A 239 -11.88 19.56 -5.67
CA VAL A 239 -13.35 19.50 -5.75
C VAL A 239 -13.91 18.43 -4.81
N ALA A 240 -13.33 17.23 -4.79
CA ALA A 240 -13.73 16.14 -3.92
C ALA A 240 -13.59 16.47 -2.43
N SER A 241 -12.60 17.30 -2.05
CA SER A 241 -12.39 17.72 -0.66
C SER A 241 -13.52 18.58 -0.10
N ARG A 242 -14.31 19.22 -0.98
CA ARG A 242 -15.37 20.19 -0.64
C ARG A 242 -14.90 21.34 0.27
N ASP A 243 -13.60 21.63 0.30
CA ASP A 243 -13.04 22.74 1.07
C ASP A 243 -13.30 24.07 0.33
N PRO A 244 -14.09 25.01 0.90
CA PRO A 244 -14.45 26.26 0.21
C PRO A 244 -13.24 27.13 -0.13
N VAL A 245 -12.17 27.09 0.68
CA VAL A 245 -10.96 27.88 0.43
C VAL A 245 -10.25 27.33 -0.81
N LEU A 246 -10.14 26.00 -0.90
CA LEU A 246 -9.48 25.36 -2.04
C LEU A 246 -10.33 25.44 -3.32
N ILE A 247 -11.65 25.30 -3.22
CA ILE A 247 -12.56 25.54 -4.34
C ILE A 247 -12.45 26.99 -4.82
N GLY A 248 -12.32 27.95 -3.90
CA GLY A 248 -12.07 29.36 -4.24
C GLY A 248 -10.82 29.56 -5.11
N LEU A 249 -9.76 28.75 -4.90
CA LEU A 249 -8.56 28.79 -5.75
C LEU A 249 -8.84 28.40 -7.20
N LEU A 250 -9.81 27.52 -7.43
CA LEU A 250 -10.19 27.04 -8.76
C LEU A 250 -11.00 28.09 -9.54
N HIS A 251 -11.68 29.00 -8.85
CA HIS A 251 -12.48 30.08 -9.44
C HIS A 251 -11.70 31.38 -9.71
N ARG A 252 -10.38 31.37 -9.54
CA ARG A 252 -9.56 32.58 -9.71
C ARG A 252 -9.62 33.13 -11.15
N PRO A 253 -9.68 34.46 -11.33
CA PRO A 253 -9.84 35.08 -12.65
C PRO A 253 -8.61 34.93 -13.56
N ASP A 254 -7.44 34.67 -13.00
CA ASP A 254 -6.17 34.41 -13.68
C ASP A 254 -5.94 32.91 -13.98
N GLY A 255 -6.99 32.09 -13.88
CA GLY A 255 -6.95 30.67 -14.19
C GLY A 255 -6.65 30.34 -15.67
N PRO A 256 -6.57 29.04 -16.03
CA PRO A 256 -6.31 28.65 -17.41
C PRO A 256 -7.41 29.15 -18.35
N GLY A 257 -7.01 29.59 -19.56
CA GLY A 257 -7.95 30.05 -20.57
C GLY A 257 -8.99 28.98 -20.92
N GLU A 258 -10.24 29.42 -21.18
CA GLU A 258 -11.41 28.55 -21.38
C GLU A 258 -11.22 27.48 -22.48
N ASN A 259 -10.46 27.81 -23.52
CA ASN A 259 -10.18 26.91 -24.65
C ASN A 259 -8.88 26.10 -24.51
N SER A 260 -8.21 26.18 -23.36
CA SER A 260 -7.00 25.39 -23.10
C SER A 260 -7.33 23.99 -22.56
N PRO A 261 -6.44 22.99 -22.70
CA PRO A 261 -6.64 21.68 -22.10
C PRO A 261 -6.89 21.72 -20.59
N LYS A 262 -6.18 22.60 -19.87
CA LYS A 262 -6.41 22.85 -18.43
C LYS A 262 -7.78 23.48 -18.16
N GLY A 263 -8.23 24.39 -19.02
CA GLY A 263 -9.55 25.05 -18.93
C GLY A 263 -10.70 24.05 -19.07
N THR A 264 -10.60 23.11 -20.02
CA THR A 264 -11.57 22.02 -20.18
C THR A 264 -11.67 21.17 -18.91
N VAL A 265 -10.53 20.70 -18.38
CA VAL A 265 -10.48 19.91 -17.14
C VAL A 265 -11.07 20.67 -15.96
N LEU A 266 -10.75 21.96 -15.82
CA LEU A 266 -11.27 22.81 -14.74
C LEU A 266 -12.80 22.94 -14.81
N ARG A 267 -13.35 23.18 -16.01
CA ARG A 267 -14.79 23.31 -16.22
C ARG A 267 -15.53 22.01 -15.89
N GLU A 268 -15.00 20.88 -16.38
CA GLU A 268 -15.56 19.55 -16.09
C GLU A 268 -15.59 19.27 -14.59
N ALA A 269 -14.49 19.54 -13.89
CA ALA A 269 -14.40 19.29 -12.45
C ALA A 269 -15.34 20.20 -11.64
N LEU A 270 -15.44 21.48 -11.97
CA LEU A 270 -16.34 22.42 -11.29
C LEU A 270 -17.82 22.08 -11.53
N GLY A 271 -18.17 21.55 -12.71
CA GLY A 271 -19.53 21.06 -12.99
C GLY A 271 -20.00 19.95 -12.06
N LEU A 272 -19.08 19.21 -11.42
CA LEU A 272 -19.42 18.18 -10.41
C LEU A 272 -19.92 18.77 -9.09
N LEU A 273 -19.75 20.06 -8.84
CA LEU A 273 -20.29 20.72 -7.64
C LEU A 273 -21.79 21.07 -7.77
N GLU A 274 -22.30 21.10 -9.00
CA GLU A 274 -23.69 21.45 -9.31
C GLU A 274 -24.60 20.23 -9.49
N ALA A 275 -24.04 19.01 -9.50
CA ALA A 275 -24.73 17.73 -9.64
C ALA A 275 -25.02 17.07 -8.29
#